data_AF-A0A9W9DW08-F1
#
_entry.id   AF-A0A9W9DW08-F1
#
_cell.length_a   1.000
_cell.length_b   1.000
_cell.length_c   1.000
_cell.angle_alpha   90.00
_cell.angle_beta   90.00
_cell.angle_gamma   90.00
#
_symmetry.space_group_name_H-M   'P 1'
#
loop_
_entity.id
_entity.type
_entity.pdbx_description
1 polymer ?
#
loop_
_entity_poly.entity_id
_entity_poly.type
_entity_poly.pdbx_seq_one_letter_code
_entity_poly.pdbx_strand_id
1 'polypeptide(L)'
;MDRTDLETYQVQLSQVDTALQAEPANAELASLRAELQELIALTQTALAQAAEGSSSKVESSRKTASIPSLAWSAGDECMAKYSADGAWYPARITSVAGSEQNRVYTVMFKGYNSTEQAKPSDLKPLPVSYTNTVSATKRKHETDDEKERKKKKNEKKLETRAAKAKEQNHKQATWQKFAKKSEKKGVHIAGVSGTSIFKTPDNPLGKVGVTGSGKGMTQVTLLGKHKFAPTEDDNP
;
A
#
# COMPACT_ATOMS: atom_id res chain seq x y z
N MET A 1 -21.02 8.50 18.22
CA MET A 1 -22.16 9.33 18.61
C MET A 1 -21.74 9.99 19.88
N ASP A 2 -21.26 11.20 19.70
CA ASP A 2 -20.37 11.84 20.65
C ASP A 2 -21.23 12.71 21.56
N ARG A 3 -20.79 12.91 22.81
CA ARG A 3 -21.55 13.67 23.81
C ARG A 3 -21.94 15.08 23.32
N THR A 4 -21.14 15.64 22.41
CA THR A 4 -21.37 16.91 21.71
C THR A 4 -22.59 16.89 20.80
N ASP A 5 -22.88 15.76 20.15
CA ASP A 5 -24.05 15.61 19.29
C ASP A 5 -25.34 15.68 20.12
N LEU A 6 -25.34 15.02 21.29
CA LEU A 6 -26.46 15.05 22.24
C LEU A 6 -26.75 16.48 22.71
N GLU A 7 -25.73 17.25 23.07
CA GLU A 7 -25.88 18.66 23.48
C GLU A 7 -26.45 19.50 22.33
N THR A 8 -26.01 19.26 21.10
CA THR A 8 -26.52 19.94 19.90
C THR A 8 -28.00 19.66 19.68
N TYR A 9 -28.43 18.40 19.77
CA TYR A 9 -29.85 18.03 19.64
C TYR A 9 -30.72 18.61 20.75
N GLN A 10 -30.21 18.70 21.98
CA GLN A 10 -30.93 19.36 23.08
C GLN A 10 -31.13 20.86 22.83
N VAL A 11 -30.13 21.54 22.26
CA VAL A 11 -30.26 22.95 21.89
C VAL A 11 -31.29 23.12 20.77
N GLN A 12 -31.28 22.25 19.76
CA GLN A 12 -32.27 22.27 18.68
C GLN A 12 -33.70 22.02 19.21
N LEU A 13 -33.87 21.07 20.12
CA LEU A 13 -35.16 20.81 20.77
C LEU A 13 -35.68 22.06 21.49
N SER A 14 -34.82 22.75 22.25
CA SER A 14 -35.18 23.99 22.94
C SER A 14 -35.64 25.10 21.98
N GLN A 15 -34.96 25.23 20.83
CA GLN A 15 -35.35 26.19 19.79
C GLN A 15 -36.72 25.83 19.18
N VAL A 16 -36.97 24.54 18.93
CA VAL A 16 -38.26 24.05 18.43
C VAL A 16 -39.38 24.22 19.47
N ASP A 17 -39.13 23.95 20.74
CA ASP A 17 -40.09 24.19 21.83
C ASP A 17 -40.43 25.68 21.96
N THR A 18 -39.42 26.56 21.82
CA THR A 18 -39.63 28.02 21.79
C THR A 18 -40.50 28.44 20.59
N ALA A 19 -40.23 27.87 19.41
CA ALA A 19 -41.02 28.13 18.20
C ALA A 19 -42.46 27.60 18.32
N LEU A 20 -42.65 26.42 18.91
CA LEU A 20 -43.97 25.85 19.21
C LEU A 20 -44.76 26.68 20.22
N GLN A 21 -44.07 27.35 21.15
CA GLN A 21 -44.73 28.24 22.09
C GLN A 21 -45.23 29.54 21.43
N ALA A 22 -44.55 29.99 20.37
CA ALA A 22 -45.01 31.08 19.52
C ALA A 22 -46.13 30.63 18.55
N GLU A 23 -46.03 29.42 18.00
CA GLU A 23 -46.97 28.86 17.02
C GLU A 23 -47.47 27.45 17.43
N PRO A 24 -48.39 27.35 18.41
CA PRO A 24 -48.82 26.07 18.98
C PRO A 24 -49.66 25.20 18.03
N ALA A 25 -50.11 25.75 16.90
CA ALA A 25 -50.91 25.04 15.89
C ALA A 25 -50.06 24.47 14.74
N ASN A 26 -48.74 24.65 14.74
CA ASN A 26 -47.87 24.18 13.66
C ASN A 26 -47.54 22.68 13.81
N ALA A 27 -48.20 21.85 13.00
CA ALA A 27 -48.04 20.39 13.02
C ALA A 27 -46.62 19.92 12.66
N GLU A 28 -45.92 20.66 11.80
CA GLU A 28 -44.56 20.30 11.37
C GLU A 28 -43.55 20.44 12.51
N LEU A 29 -43.68 21.51 13.31
CA LEU A 29 -42.83 21.72 14.48
C LEU A 29 -43.12 20.68 15.57
N ALA A 30 -44.37 20.24 15.70
CA ALA A 30 -44.74 19.17 16.63
C ALA A 30 -44.13 17.81 16.21
N SER A 31 -44.12 17.50 14.91
CA SER A 31 -43.43 16.31 14.38
C SER A 31 -41.93 16.39 14.63
N LEU A 32 -41.29 17.52 14.28
CA LEU A 32 -39.86 17.71 14.46
C LEU A 32 -39.43 17.60 15.92
N ARG A 33 -40.24 18.14 16.84
CA ARG A 33 -40.03 17.97 18.28
C ARG A 33 -40.03 16.48 18.66
N ALA A 34 -41.01 15.71 18.21
CA ALA A 34 -41.11 14.28 18.52
C ALA A 34 -39.91 13.49 17.98
N GLU A 35 -39.49 13.76 16.74
CA GLU A 35 -38.31 13.15 16.11
C GLU A 35 -37.02 13.50 16.87
N LEU A 36 -36.83 14.75 17.28
CA LEU A 36 -35.67 15.17 18.09
C LEU A 36 -35.66 14.50 19.47
N GLN A 37 -36.82 14.34 20.11
CA GLN A 37 -36.93 13.61 21.37
C GLN A 37 -36.52 12.14 21.22
N GLU A 38 -36.93 11.48 20.13
CA GLU A 38 -36.54 10.09 19.84
C GLU A 38 -35.03 9.98 19.57
N LEU A 39 -34.46 10.89 18.78
CA LEU A 39 -33.01 10.93 18.51
C LEU A 39 -32.19 11.13 19.79
N ILE A 40 -32.62 12.03 20.68
CA ILE A 40 -31.98 12.24 21.98
C ILE A 40 -32.07 10.96 22.83
N ALA A 41 -33.23 10.31 22.88
CA ALA A 41 -33.43 9.08 23.66
C ALA A 41 -32.56 7.92 23.15
N LEU A 42 -32.48 7.73 21.83
CA LEU A 42 -31.61 6.74 21.19
C LEU A 42 -30.14 7.03 21.50
N THR A 43 -29.73 8.29 21.40
CA THR A 43 -28.35 8.72 21.67
C THR A 43 -27.98 8.54 23.14
N GLN A 44 -28.87 8.90 24.07
CA GLN A 44 -28.70 8.66 25.50
C GLN A 44 -28.58 7.16 25.81
N THR A 45 -29.41 6.33 25.18
CA THR A 45 -29.35 4.87 25.34
C THR A 45 -28.04 4.30 24.82
N ALA A 46 -27.56 4.76 23.66
CA ALA A 46 -26.26 4.35 23.12
C ALA A 46 -25.09 4.78 24.02
N LEU A 47 -25.15 5.98 24.60
CA LEU A 47 -24.16 6.45 25.58
C LEU A 47 -24.21 5.65 26.89
N ALA A 48 -25.39 5.33 27.40
CA ALA A 48 -25.55 4.50 28.59
C ALA A 48 -25.06 3.06 28.35
N GLN A 49 -25.35 2.46 27.19
CA GLN A 49 -24.80 1.16 26.80
C GLN A 49 -23.28 1.18 26.64
N ALA A 50 -22.72 2.29 26.15
CA ALA A 50 -21.27 2.49 26.11
C ALA A 50 -20.64 2.64 27.51
N ALA A 51 -21.37 3.20 28.49
CA ALA A 51 -20.93 3.32 29.88
C ALA A 51 -21.06 1.99 30.66
N GLU A 52 -22.18 1.27 30.49
CA GLU A 52 -22.50 0.01 31.17
C GLU A 52 -21.77 -1.20 30.57
N GLY A 53 -21.31 -1.11 29.31
CA GLY A 53 -20.45 -2.12 28.67
C GLY A 53 -19.06 -2.27 29.32
N SER A 54 -18.75 -1.50 30.35
CA SER A 54 -17.46 -1.50 31.07
C SER A 54 -17.41 -2.45 32.29
N SER A 55 -18.54 -3.04 32.73
CA SER A 55 -18.56 -3.83 33.97
C SER A 55 -19.41 -5.11 33.88
N SER A 56 -18.96 -6.10 33.09
CA SER A 56 -19.06 -7.54 33.41
C SER A 56 -18.87 -8.45 32.18
N LYS A 57 -17.61 -8.69 31.78
CA LYS A 57 -17.18 -10.05 31.39
C LYS A 57 -15.68 -10.19 31.56
N VAL A 58 -15.30 -10.97 32.58
CA VAL A 58 -13.93 -11.41 32.83
C VAL A 58 -13.61 -12.58 31.88
N GLU A 59 -12.32 -12.72 31.57
CA GLU A 59 -11.62 -13.74 30.78
C GLU A 59 -11.51 -13.44 29.26
N SER A 60 -10.37 -12.99 28.70
CA SER A 60 -9.00 -12.93 29.22
C SER A 60 -8.14 -11.92 28.43
N SER A 61 -7.21 -11.29 29.14
CA SER A 61 -6.05 -10.49 28.68
C SER A 61 -6.27 -9.10 28.06
N ARG A 62 -6.31 -8.15 29.00
CA ARG A 62 -6.31 -6.68 28.94
C ARG A 62 -5.02 -6.06 28.37
N LYS A 63 -5.17 -5.15 27.39
CA LYS A 63 -4.49 -3.83 27.26
C LYS A 63 -5.18 -3.02 26.14
N THR A 64 -6.30 -2.39 26.46
CA THR A 64 -6.93 -1.37 25.62
C THR A 64 -6.46 0.00 26.11
N ALA A 65 -5.36 0.48 25.52
CA ALA A 65 -5.14 1.92 25.42
C ALA A 65 -6.27 2.48 24.54
N SER A 66 -6.87 3.59 24.95
CA SER A 66 -7.76 4.40 24.11
C SER A 66 -7.11 4.61 22.74
N ILE A 67 -7.59 3.90 21.72
CA ILE A 67 -7.06 4.04 20.37
C ILE A 67 -7.80 5.23 19.75
N PRO A 68 -7.11 6.28 19.27
CA PRO A 68 -7.74 7.25 18.38
C PRO A 68 -8.35 6.47 17.20
N SER A 69 -9.40 6.97 16.57
CA SER A 69 -9.91 6.42 15.30
C SER A 69 -8.74 6.10 14.38
N LEU A 70 -8.37 4.80 14.32
CA LEU A 70 -7.06 4.41 13.82
C LEU A 70 -7.12 4.54 12.31
N ALA A 71 -6.65 5.68 11.79
CA ALA A 71 -6.58 5.94 10.38
C ALA A 71 -5.56 4.98 9.77
N TRP A 72 -6.06 3.88 9.24
CA TRP A 72 -5.20 2.85 8.67
C TRP A 72 -4.50 3.33 7.40
N SER A 73 -3.27 2.87 7.20
CA SER A 73 -2.46 3.15 6.02
C SER A 73 -2.21 1.88 5.20
N ALA A 74 -1.89 2.07 3.92
CA ALA A 74 -1.45 0.97 3.06
C ALA A 74 -0.18 0.34 3.63
N GLY A 75 -0.23 -0.97 3.86
CA GLY A 75 0.84 -1.77 4.43
C GLY A 75 0.60 -2.24 5.86
N ASP A 76 -0.38 -1.66 6.57
CA ASP A 76 -0.67 -1.99 7.97
C ASP A 76 -1.29 -3.39 8.11
N GLU A 77 -0.97 -4.05 9.23
CA GLU A 77 -1.54 -5.34 9.59
C GLU A 77 -2.79 -5.16 10.46
N CYS A 78 -3.88 -5.82 10.07
CA CYS A 78 -5.17 -5.72 10.75
C CYS A 78 -5.90 -7.07 10.71
N MET A 79 -6.94 -7.21 11.53
CA MET A 79 -7.94 -8.27 11.38
C MET A 79 -9.08 -7.69 10.55
N ALA A 80 -9.39 -8.31 9.42
CA ALA A 80 -10.51 -7.92 8.57
C ALA A 80 -11.62 -8.98 8.63
N LYS A 81 -12.88 -8.54 8.57
CA LYS A 81 -14.03 -9.43 8.45
C LYS A 81 -14.15 -9.94 7.02
N TYR A 82 -14.22 -11.25 6.82
CA TYR A 82 -14.43 -11.87 5.51
C TYR A 82 -15.92 -11.91 5.16
N SER A 83 -16.32 -11.50 3.96
CA SER A 83 -17.75 -11.41 3.60
C SER A 83 -18.48 -12.75 3.53
N ALA A 84 -17.78 -13.84 3.19
CA ALA A 84 -18.43 -15.13 2.96
C ALA A 84 -18.93 -15.81 4.25
N ASP A 85 -18.19 -15.69 5.34
CA ASP A 85 -18.50 -16.33 6.63
C ASP A 85 -18.68 -15.33 7.78
N GLY A 86 -18.35 -14.05 7.55
CA GLY A 86 -18.39 -13.01 8.57
C GLY A 86 -17.35 -13.17 9.67
N ALA A 87 -16.37 -14.08 9.51
CA ALA A 87 -15.33 -14.33 10.49
C ALA A 87 -14.15 -13.36 10.31
N TRP A 88 -13.37 -13.18 11.38
CA TRP A 88 -12.25 -12.25 11.41
C TRP A 88 -10.95 -12.98 11.07
N TYR A 89 -10.29 -12.56 10.00
CA TYR A 89 -9.03 -13.14 9.56
C TYR A 89 -7.90 -12.11 9.55
N PRO A 90 -6.66 -12.54 9.81
CA PRO A 90 -5.52 -11.65 9.72
C PRO A 90 -5.31 -11.22 8.26
N ALA A 91 -5.18 -9.92 8.04
CA ALA A 91 -5.07 -9.31 6.73
C ALA A 91 -4.04 -8.17 6.74
N ARG A 92 -3.67 -7.72 5.55
CA ARG A 92 -2.82 -6.55 5.33
C ARG A 92 -3.54 -5.57 4.41
N ILE A 93 -3.52 -4.30 4.77
CA ILE A 93 -4.11 -3.24 3.94
C ILE A 93 -3.19 -3.03 2.74
N THR A 94 -3.72 -3.15 1.53
CA THR A 94 -2.97 -2.97 0.28
C THR A 94 -3.13 -1.56 -0.26
N SER A 95 -4.33 -1.00 -0.15
CA SER A 95 -4.64 0.34 -0.63
C SER A 95 -5.73 0.97 0.23
N VAL A 96 -5.72 2.29 0.25
CA VAL A 96 -6.73 3.08 0.92
C VAL A 96 -7.37 4.04 -0.08
N ALA A 97 -8.68 3.95 -0.23
CA ALA A 97 -9.49 4.73 -1.16
C ALA A 97 -10.63 5.46 -0.42
N GLY A 98 -11.36 6.29 -1.15
CA GLY A 98 -12.52 7.03 -0.65
C GLY A 98 -12.18 8.38 0.01
N SER A 99 -13.22 9.10 0.43
CA SER A 99 -13.12 10.36 1.17
C SER A 99 -12.92 10.10 2.67
N GLU A 100 -12.66 11.16 3.45
CA GLU A 100 -12.46 11.05 4.90
C GLU A 100 -13.72 10.51 5.61
N GLN A 101 -14.91 10.93 5.18
CA GLN A 101 -16.19 10.41 5.69
C GLN A 101 -16.53 8.99 5.21
N ASN A 102 -16.11 8.59 4.00
CA ASN A 102 -16.43 7.28 3.42
C ASN A 102 -15.15 6.55 2.99
N ARG A 103 -14.30 6.25 3.97
CA ARG A 103 -13.04 5.57 3.75
C ARG A 103 -13.28 4.11 3.39
N VAL A 104 -12.65 3.62 2.32
CA VAL A 104 -12.72 2.23 1.88
C VAL A 104 -11.30 1.67 1.83
N TYR A 105 -11.09 0.55 2.50
CA TYR A 105 -9.81 -0.12 2.56
C TYR A 105 -9.82 -1.36 1.68
N THR A 106 -8.80 -1.55 0.87
CA THR A 106 -8.58 -2.84 0.21
C THR A 106 -7.63 -3.66 1.07
N VAL A 107 -8.05 -4.85 1.48
CA VAL A 107 -7.29 -5.76 2.34
C VAL A 107 -6.96 -7.06 1.61
N MET A 108 -5.80 -7.64 1.90
CA MET A 108 -5.39 -8.97 1.44
C MET A 108 -5.23 -9.89 2.64
N PHE A 109 -5.97 -11.00 2.65
CA PHE A 109 -5.95 -11.95 3.76
C PHE A 109 -4.64 -12.74 3.81
N LYS A 110 -4.05 -12.92 5.01
CA LYS A 110 -2.83 -13.72 5.15
C LYS A 110 -3.13 -15.19 4.87
N GLY A 111 -2.36 -15.80 3.97
CA GLY A 111 -2.53 -17.20 3.55
C GLY A 111 -3.42 -17.40 2.33
N TYR A 112 -4.07 -16.33 1.84
CA TYR A 112 -4.89 -16.34 0.64
C TYR A 112 -4.48 -15.19 -0.27
N ASN A 113 -4.55 -15.36 -1.59
CA ASN A 113 -4.29 -14.26 -2.54
C ASN A 113 -5.58 -13.46 -2.83
N SER A 114 -6.58 -13.55 -1.95
CA SER A 114 -7.86 -12.86 -2.10
C SER A 114 -7.77 -11.44 -1.54
N THR A 115 -8.19 -10.47 -2.34
CA THR A 115 -8.34 -9.07 -1.93
C THR A 115 -9.81 -8.72 -1.81
N GLU A 116 -10.17 -7.98 -0.77
CA GLU A 116 -11.54 -7.57 -0.49
C GLU A 116 -11.59 -6.11 -0.04
N GLN A 117 -12.73 -5.45 -0.27
CA GLN A 117 -12.99 -4.11 0.24
C GLN A 117 -13.67 -4.16 1.61
N ALA A 118 -13.08 -3.48 2.58
CA ALA A 118 -13.56 -3.40 3.95
C ALA A 118 -13.78 -1.94 4.38
N LYS A 119 -14.81 -1.72 5.18
CA LYS A 119 -15.08 -0.43 5.83
C LYS A 119 -14.26 -0.33 7.12
N PRO A 120 -14.11 0.88 7.72
CA PRO A 120 -13.42 1.04 8.99
C PRO A 120 -14.00 0.16 10.10
N SER A 121 -15.33 -0.06 10.08
CA SER A 121 -16.05 -0.92 11.03
C SER A 121 -15.72 -2.41 10.90
N ASP A 122 -15.27 -2.85 9.72
CA ASP A 122 -14.91 -4.23 9.41
C ASP A 122 -13.41 -4.50 9.61
N LEU A 123 -12.66 -3.52 10.15
CA LEU A 123 -11.25 -3.62 10.48
C LEU A 123 -11.03 -3.52 11.98
N LYS A 124 -10.17 -4.40 12.49
CA LYS A 124 -9.72 -4.40 13.88
C LYS A 124 -8.20 -4.40 13.94
N PRO A 125 -7.60 -3.80 14.98
CA PRO A 125 -6.18 -3.95 15.20
C PRO A 125 -5.81 -5.41 15.41
N LEU A 126 -4.71 -5.81 14.77
CA LEU A 126 -4.17 -7.15 14.93
C LEU A 126 -3.67 -7.27 16.38
N PRO A 127 -4.20 -8.21 17.18
CA PRO A 127 -3.72 -8.38 18.55
C PRO A 127 -2.26 -8.81 18.55
N VAL A 128 -1.53 -8.41 19.59
CA VAL A 128 -0.10 -8.69 19.77
C VAL A 128 0.25 -10.19 19.73
N SER A 129 -0.73 -11.07 19.96
CA SER A 129 -0.58 -12.52 19.82
C SER A 129 -0.38 -12.96 18.35
N TYR A 130 -1.02 -12.29 17.40
CA TYR A 130 -0.93 -12.59 15.96
C TYR A 130 0.26 -11.88 15.29
N THR A 131 0.71 -10.74 15.83
CA THR A 131 1.96 -10.14 15.34
C THR A 131 3.15 -11.03 15.66
N ASN A 132 3.05 -11.90 16.68
CA ASN A 132 4.15 -12.79 17.09
C ASN A 132 4.34 -13.99 16.15
N THR A 133 3.38 -14.34 15.28
CA THR A 133 3.60 -15.42 14.29
C THR A 133 4.32 -14.90 13.03
N VAL A 134 4.21 -13.61 12.73
CA VAL A 134 5.01 -12.93 11.69
C VAL A 134 6.21 -12.17 12.24
N SER A 135 6.29 -11.95 13.57
CA SER A 135 7.40 -11.31 14.29
C SER A 135 8.19 -12.25 15.19
N ALA A 136 7.85 -13.54 15.25
CA ALA A 136 8.79 -14.59 15.65
C ALA A 136 9.96 -14.73 14.66
N THR A 137 9.91 -14.03 13.51
CA THR A 137 11.08 -13.74 12.68
C THR A 137 11.77 -12.42 13.00
N LYS A 138 11.35 -11.63 14.01
CA LYS A 138 12.01 -10.35 14.34
C LYS A 138 12.13 -9.86 15.78
N ARG A 139 11.47 -10.40 16.82
CA ARG A 139 11.73 -9.92 18.21
C ARG A 139 11.61 -11.03 19.26
N LYS A 140 12.66 -11.83 19.43
CA LYS A 140 13.00 -12.52 20.69
C LYS A 140 14.38 -12.03 21.14
N HIS A 141 14.48 -11.77 22.44
CA HIS A 141 15.68 -11.55 23.24
C HIS A 141 16.86 -12.40 22.74
N GLU A 142 17.90 -11.76 22.23
CA GLU A 142 19.17 -12.40 21.92
C GLU A 142 19.90 -12.70 23.23
N THR A 143 20.03 -13.98 23.55
CA THR A 143 21.24 -14.49 24.21
C THR A 143 22.38 -14.48 23.18
N ASP A 144 23.57 -14.10 23.64
CA ASP A 144 24.78 -13.82 22.86
C ASP A 144 25.11 -14.91 21.79
N ASP A 145 24.78 -16.16 22.08
CA ASP A 145 25.01 -17.34 21.21
C ASP A 145 24.24 -17.37 19.86
N GLU A 146 23.06 -16.73 19.76
CA GLU A 146 22.26 -16.80 18.51
C GLU A 146 22.69 -15.74 17.48
N LYS A 147 23.28 -14.65 17.97
CA LYS A 147 23.86 -13.53 17.21
C LYS A 147 25.11 -14.00 16.44
N GLU A 148 25.93 -14.84 17.06
CA GLU A 148 27.10 -15.46 16.41
C GLU A 148 26.71 -16.47 15.32
N ARG A 149 25.71 -17.34 15.53
CA ARG A 149 25.26 -18.28 14.48
C ARG A 149 24.68 -17.58 13.26
N LYS A 150 23.94 -16.46 13.43
CA LYS A 150 23.43 -15.64 12.32
C LYS A 150 24.56 -14.90 11.60
N LYS A 151 25.54 -14.35 12.32
CA LYS A 151 26.72 -13.71 11.72
C LYS A 151 27.54 -14.71 10.91
N LYS A 152 27.83 -15.89 11.46
CA LYS A 152 28.56 -17.00 10.80
C LYS A 152 27.82 -17.55 9.57
N LYS A 153 26.48 -17.58 9.58
CA LYS A 153 25.68 -18.01 8.42
C LYS A 153 25.60 -16.94 7.32
N ASN A 154 25.57 -15.66 7.67
CA ASN A 154 25.56 -14.56 6.71
C ASN A 154 26.95 -14.34 6.09
N GLU A 155 28.00 -14.52 6.90
CA GLU A 155 29.41 -14.52 6.49
C GLU A 155 29.70 -15.69 5.54
N LYS A 156 29.26 -16.92 5.88
CA LYS A 156 29.39 -18.07 4.98
C LYS A 156 28.64 -17.89 3.65
N LYS A 157 27.48 -17.20 3.66
CA LYS A 157 26.74 -16.86 2.43
C LYS A 157 27.44 -15.78 1.61
N LEU A 158 28.01 -14.78 2.26
CA LEU A 158 28.80 -13.71 1.62
C LEU A 158 30.07 -14.29 1.00
N GLU A 159 30.75 -15.20 1.69
CA GLU A 159 31.95 -15.87 1.21
C GLU A 159 31.65 -16.79 0.02
N THR A 160 30.54 -17.54 0.06
CA THR A 160 30.11 -18.36 -1.09
C THR A 160 29.74 -17.49 -2.29
N ARG A 161 29.10 -16.33 -2.06
CA ARG A 161 28.78 -15.36 -3.12
C ARG A 161 30.03 -14.66 -3.67
N ALA A 162 31.00 -14.34 -2.81
CA ALA A 162 32.28 -13.76 -3.18
C ALA A 162 33.16 -14.78 -3.94
N ALA A 163 33.15 -16.06 -3.55
CA ALA A 163 33.82 -17.12 -4.29
C ALA A 163 33.21 -17.29 -5.68
N LYS A 164 31.88 -17.29 -5.79
CA LYS A 164 31.17 -17.32 -7.08
C LYS A 164 31.47 -16.07 -7.92
N ALA A 165 31.61 -14.90 -7.31
CA ALA A 165 32.00 -13.67 -8.01
C ALA A 165 33.47 -13.69 -8.49
N LYS A 166 34.39 -14.24 -7.68
CA LYS A 166 35.80 -14.45 -8.08
C LYS A 166 35.92 -15.46 -9.22
N GLU A 167 35.13 -16.53 -9.20
CA GLU A 167 35.09 -17.51 -10.29
C GLU A 167 34.57 -16.88 -11.60
N GLN A 168 33.57 -16.00 -11.53
CA GLN A 168 33.11 -15.24 -12.69
C GLN A 168 34.17 -14.26 -13.22
N ASN A 169 34.87 -13.57 -12.33
CA ASN A 169 35.97 -12.67 -12.74
C ASN A 169 37.13 -13.46 -13.35
N HIS A 170 37.45 -14.64 -12.84
CA HIS A 170 38.44 -15.53 -13.46
C HIS A 170 38.00 -15.98 -14.86
N LYS A 171 36.73 -16.38 -15.04
CA LYS A 171 36.18 -16.74 -16.35
C LYS A 171 36.23 -15.55 -17.33
N GLN A 172 35.90 -14.34 -16.88
CA GLN A 172 36.03 -13.12 -17.68
C GLN A 172 37.50 -12.84 -18.04
N ALA A 173 38.43 -12.97 -17.10
CA ALA A 173 39.85 -12.79 -17.36
C ALA A 173 40.40 -13.84 -18.34
N THR A 174 39.95 -15.09 -18.25
CA THR A 174 40.28 -16.14 -19.23
C THR A 174 39.72 -15.80 -20.62
N TRP A 175 38.49 -15.27 -20.71
CA TRP A 175 37.89 -14.84 -21.97
C TRP A 175 38.60 -13.62 -22.58
N GLN A 176 38.98 -12.65 -21.76
CA GLN A 176 39.78 -11.48 -22.17
C GLN A 176 41.17 -11.89 -22.67
N LYS A 177 41.82 -12.88 -22.03
CA LYS A 177 43.10 -13.45 -22.49
C LYS A 177 42.94 -14.17 -23.83
N PHE A 178 41.82 -14.84 -24.07
CA PHE A 178 41.50 -15.46 -25.36
C PHE A 178 41.29 -14.41 -26.46
N ALA A 179 40.51 -13.35 -26.17
CA ALA A 179 40.27 -12.25 -27.11
C ALA A 179 41.55 -11.48 -27.49
N LYS A 180 42.41 -11.16 -26.51
CA LYS A 180 43.70 -10.50 -26.80
C LYS A 180 44.66 -11.39 -27.59
N LYS A 181 44.57 -12.72 -27.41
CA LYS A 181 45.38 -13.70 -28.16
C LYS A 181 44.91 -13.85 -29.61
N SER A 182 43.63 -13.65 -29.90
CA SER A 182 43.11 -13.63 -31.27
C SER A 182 43.46 -12.34 -32.01
N GLU A 183 43.47 -11.17 -31.34
CA GLU A 183 43.95 -9.90 -31.93
C GLU A 183 45.42 -10.00 -32.36
N LYS A 184 46.29 -10.58 -31.53
CA LYS A 184 47.72 -10.77 -31.88
C LYS A 184 47.96 -11.74 -33.04
N LYS A 185 46.96 -12.59 -33.38
CA LYS A 185 46.99 -13.47 -34.55
C LYS A 185 46.22 -12.89 -35.76
N GLY A 186 45.72 -11.66 -35.68
CA GLY A 186 45.02 -10.99 -36.77
C GLY A 186 43.60 -11.50 -37.04
N VAL A 187 43.02 -12.28 -36.13
CA VAL A 187 41.65 -12.83 -36.27
C VAL A 187 40.70 -12.03 -35.38
N HIS A 188 39.89 -11.16 -36.00
CA HIS A 188 38.89 -10.36 -35.30
C HIS A 188 37.65 -11.21 -34.96
N ILE A 189 37.34 -11.36 -33.67
CA ILE A 189 36.12 -12.01 -33.19
C ILE A 189 34.98 -10.98 -33.17
N ALA A 190 33.89 -11.28 -33.88
CA ALA A 190 32.70 -10.42 -33.96
C ALA A 190 32.13 -10.16 -32.56
N GLY A 191 31.98 -8.87 -32.21
CA GLY A 191 31.37 -8.42 -30.94
C GLY A 191 32.34 -7.84 -29.89
N VAL A 192 33.66 -8.01 -30.03
CA VAL A 192 34.64 -7.48 -29.04
C VAL A 192 35.21 -6.11 -29.42
N SER A 193 35.36 -5.80 -30.72
CA SER A 193 36.01 -4.57 -31.18
C SER A 193 35.08 -3.34 -31.28
N GLY A 194 33.85 -3.39 -30.75
CA GLY A 194 32.91 -2.26 -30.74
C GLY A 194 32.41 -1.78 -32.11
N THR A 195 32.92 -2.34 -33.20
CA THR A 195 32.39 -2.18 -34.55
C THR A 195 31.23 -3.16 -34.73
N SER A 196 30.01 -2.65 -34.61
CA SER A 196 28.79 -3.41 -34.93
C SER A 196 28.90 -3.98 -36.34
N ILE A 197 28.58 -5.26 -36.50
CA ILE A 197 28.38 -5.94 -37.80
C ILE A 197 27.31 -5.28 -38.68
N PHE A 198 26.56 -4.32 -38.13
CA PHE A 198 25.59 -3.48 -38.83
C PHE A 198 26.02 -2.00 -38.94
N LYS A 199 27.28 -1.66 -38.61
CA LYS A 199 27.78 -0.29 -38.75
C LYS A 199 27.96 0.02 -40.24
N THR A 200 27.20 0.98 -40.75
CA THR A 200 27.29 1.44 -42.14
C THR A 200 28.72 1.90 -42.42
N PRO A 201 29.42 1.35 -43.42
CA PRO A 201 30.76 1.80 -43.78
C PRO A 201 30.69 3.25 -44.26
N ASP A 202 31.74 4.04 -43.98
CA ASP A 202 31.85 5.47 -44.30
C ASP A 202 32.06 5.76 -45.81
N ASN A 203 31.76 4.76 -46.65
CA ASN A 203 31.80 4.88 -48.10
C ASN A 203 30.38 5.22 -48.58
N PRO A 204 30.15 6.38 -49.23
CA PRO A 204 28.82 6.82 -49.66
C PRO A 204 28.13 5.91 -50.69
N LEU A 205 28.81 4.88 -51.22
CA LEU A 205 28.23 3.82 -52.07
C LEU A 205 28.13 2.43 -51.38
N GLY A 206 28.42 2.34 -50.08
CA GLY A 206 28.44 1.08 -49.34
C GLY A 206 27.03 0.50 -49.12
N LYS A 207 26.64 -0.49 -49.94
CA LYS A 207 25.39 -1.23 -49.75
C LYS A 207 25.51 -2.22 -48.59
N VAL A 208 24.68 -2.03 -47.56
CA VAL A 208 24.41 -3.04 -46.53
C VAL A 208 22.92 -3.39 -46.55
N GLY A 209 22.61 -4.65 -46.82
CA GLY A 209 21.24 -5.16 -46.86
C GLY A 209 21.27 -6.66 -47.16
N VAL A 210 20.47 -7.43 -46.42
CA VAL A 210 20.15 -8.82 -46.75
C VAL A 210 19.51 -8.82 -48.14
N THR A 211 20.05 -9.67 -49.02
CA THR A 211 19.69 -9.79 -50.44
C THR A 211 18.17 -9.75 -50.67
N GLY A 212 17.68 -8.80 -51.46
CA GLY A 212 16.40 -8.96 -52.17
C GLY A 212 15.30 -7.89 -52.02
N SER A 213 15.43 -6.89 -51.15
CA SER A 213 14.41 -5.83 -51.04
C SER A 213 15.00 -4.47 -51.32
N GLY A 214 14.84 -3.97 -52.55
CA GLY A 214 15.40 -2.72 -53.07
C GLY A 214 14.85 -1.43 -52.47
N LYS A 215 14.56 -1.39 -51.16
CA LYS A 215 14.18 -0.17 -50.44
C LYS A 215 15.33 0.27 -49.54
N GLY A 216 15.86 1.47 -49.81
CA GLY A 216 16.84 2.13 -48.95
C GLY A 216 16.27 2.42 -47.55
N MET A 217 17.16 2.64 -46.60
CA MET A 217 16.82 2.98 -45.21
C MET A 217 15.88 4.21 -45.17
N THR A 218 14.66 4.04 -44.66
CA THR A 218 13.72 5.15 -44.47
C THR A 218 14.21 6.07 -43.36
N GLN A 219 14.25 7.39 -43.60
CA GLN A 219 14.65 8.34 -42.57
C GLN A 219 13.66 8.32 -41.40
N VAL A 220 14.20 8.18 -40.18
CA VAL A 220 13.40 8.23 -38.96
C VAL A 220 13.12 9.70 -38.64
N THR A 221 11.90 10.16 -38.94
CA THR A 221 11.41 11.44 -38.44
C THR A 221 11.14 11.30 -36.94
N LEU A 222 12.02 11.85 -36.11
CA LEU A 222 11.81 11.92 -34.67
C LEU A 222 10.63 12.87 -34.39
N LEU A 223 9.50 12.34 -33.92
CA LEU A 223 8.38 13.17 -33.48
C LEU A 223 8.84 14.05 -32.29
N GLY A 224 8.67 15.36 -32.43
CA GLY A 224 9.03 16.34 -31.40
C GLY A 224 8.28 16.11 -30.09
N LYS A 225 8.96 16.37 -28.98
CA LYS A 225 8.40 16.26 -27.63
C LYS A 225 7.26 17.28 -27.44
N HIS A 226 6.09 16.82 -26.98
CA HIS A 226 4.94 17.67 -26.68
C HIS A 226 5.29 18.66 -25.56
N LYS A 227 5.25 19.97 -25.84
CA LYS A 227 5.39 21.02 -24.81
C LYS A 227 4.00 21.38 -24.31
N PHE A 228 3.70 21.06 -23.06
CA PHE A 228 2.51 21.57 -22.38
C PHE A 228 2.76 23.03 -21.99
N ALA A 229 1.97 23.96 -22.53
CA ALA A 229 1.88 25.31 -22.00
C ALA A 229 0.82 25.31 -20.89
N PRO A 230 1.04 26.01 -19.75
CA PRO A 230 -0.02 26.23 -18.79
C PRO A 230 -1.03 27.20 -19.42
N THR A 231 -2.28 26.75 -19.55
CA THR A 231 -3.42 27.63 -19.82
C THR A 231 -3.62 28.51 -18.59
N GLU A 232 -3.27 29.79 -18.70
CA GLU A 232 -3.77 30.83 -17.79
C GLU A 232 -5.24 31.06 -18.14
N ASP A 233 -6.11 30.72 -17.18
CA ASP A 233 -7.54 31.01 -17.20
C ASP A 233 -7.70 32.52 -16.93
N ASP A 234 -7.90 33.31 -17.99
CA ASP A 234 -8.30 34.71 -17.91
C ASP A 234 -9.82 34.76 -17.75
N ASN A 235 -10.27 35.05 -16.54
CA ASN A 235 -11.68 35.28 -16.19
C ASN A 235 -11.96 36.78 -16.07
N PRO A 236 -12.84 37.34 -16.91
CA PRO A 236 -13.77 38.39 -16.48
C PRO A 236 -15.10 37.79 -16.00
#